data_AF-A0A1A8NAD5-F1
#
_entry.id   AF-A0A1A8NAD5-F1
#
_cell.length_a   1.000
_cell.length_b   1.000
_cell.length_c   1.000
_cell.angle_alpha   90.00
_cell.angle_beta   90.00
_cell.angle_gamma   90.00
#
_symmetry.space_group_name_H-M   'P 1'
#
loop_
_entity.id
_entity.type
_entity.pdbx_description
1 polymer ?
#
loop_
_entity_poly.entity_id
_entity_poly.type
_entity_poly.pdbx_seq_one_letter_code
_entity_poly.pdbx_strand_id
1 'polypeptide(L)'
;MFYWKDSQYLLVVDYFSRFIEVAKLTHTMSLVVVEHMKSMFARHDIPGVVRSDNGPQFSSESFQKFASEWGFVHTTSSPRFPQSNGEAERA
;
A
#
# COMPACT_ATOMS: atom_id res chain seq x y z
N MET A 1 3.24 5.18 -3.33
CA MET A 1 4.52 4.66 -3.87
C MET A 1 5.31 5.85 -4.41
N PHE A 2 6.63 5.87 -4.29
CA PHE A 2 7.45 6.97 -4.82
C PHE A 2 8.72 6.46 -5.50
N TYR A 3 9.34 7.32 -6.32
CA TYR A 3 10.58 7.04 -7.02
C TYR A 3 11.71 7.87 -6.43
N TRP A 4 12.84 7.24 -6.10
CA TRP A 4 14.01 7.92 -5.57
C TRP A 4 15.29 7.20 -6.00
N LYS A 5 16.30 7.93 -6.49
CA LYS A 5 17.60 7.40 -6.94
C LYS A 5 17.48 6.09 -7.74
N ASP A 6 16.74 6.16 -8.84
CA ASP A 6 16.55 5.05 -9.77
C ASP A 6 15.88 3.79 -9.19
N SER A 7 15.16 3.95 -8.08
CA SER A 7 14.48 2.85 -7.38
C SER A 7 13.05 3.24 -7.00
N GLN A 8 12.14 2.27 -7.06
CA GLN A 8 10.77 2.45 -6.60
C GLN A 8 10.64 2.01 -5.14
N TYR A 9 9.83 2.72 -4.38
CA TYR A 9 9.61 2.47 -2.95
C TYR A 9 8.13 2.39 -2.63
N LEU A 10 7.76 1.35 -1.90
CA LEU A 10 6.49 1.23 -1.23
C LEU A 10 6.58 1.93 0.12
N LEU A 11 5.66 2.85 0.37
CA LEU A 11 5.51 3.54 1.64
C LEU A 11 4.14 3.18 2.20
N VAL A 12 4.13 2.71 3.44
CA VAL A 12 2.92 2.40 4.21
C VAL A 12 2.96 3.24 5.48
N VAL A 13 1.85 3.92 5.76
CA VAL A 13 1.70 4.72 6.97
C VAL A 13 0.59 4.10 7.80
N ASP A 14 0.89 3.76 9.04
CA ASP A 14 -0.15 3.48 10.01
C ASP A 14 -0.81 4.80 10.44
N TYR A 15 -2.12 4.90 10.22
CA TYR A 15 -2.86 6.14 10.41
C TYR A 15 -2.96 6.54 11.89
N PHE A 16 -2.97 5.56 12.81
CA PHE A 16 -3.14 5.81 14.23
C PHE A 16 -1.84 6.24 14.91
N SER A 17 -0.78 5.44 14.77
CA SER A 17 0.53 5.68 15.39
C SER A 17 1.40 6.66 14.61
N ARG A 18 1.05 6.96 13.34
CA ARG A 18 1.90 7.69 12.39
C ARG A 18 3.22 6.99 12.10
N PHE A 19 3.30 5.69 12.36
CA PHE A 19 4.46 4.89 12.02
C PHE A 19 4.57 4.76 10.49
N ILE A 20 5.77 5.03 9.98
CA ILE A 20 6.06 4.97 8.54
C ILE A 20 6.97 3.77 8.30
N GLU A 21 6.54 2.90 7.40
CA GLU A 21 7.34 1.77 6.93
C GLU A 21 7.60 1.90 5.43
N VAL A 22 8.86 1.72 5.03
CA VAL A 22 9.31 1.87 3.65
C VAL A 22 10.01 0.59 3.19
N ALA A 23 9.58 0.06 2.05
CA ALA A 23 10.26 -1.05 1.37
C ALA A 23 10.71 -0.63 -0.02
N LYS A 24 11.97 -0.95 -0.34
CA LYS A 24 12.48 -0.85 -1.71
C LYS A 24 11.87 -1.96 -2.55
N LEU A 25 11.24 -1.60 -3.66
CA LEU A 25 10.68 -2.54 -4.62
C LEU A 25 11.73 -2.87 -5.68
N THR A 26 11.90 -4.17 -5.94
CA THR A 26 12.66 -4.65 -7.11
C THR A 26 11.85 -4.48 -8.39
N HIS A 27 10.53 -4.69 -8.32
CA HIS A 27 9.55 -4.48 -9.38
C HIS A 27 8.23 -3.93 -8.84
N THR A 28 7.47 -3.23 -9.67
CA THR A 28 6.13 -2.69 -9.32
C THR A 28 4.97 -3.59 -9.67
N MET A 29 5.26 -4.87 -9.95
CA MET A 29 4.21 -5.88 -10.12
C MET A 29 3.42 -6.04 -8.83
N SER A 30 2.10 -6.18 -8.94
CA SER A 30 1.21 -6.31 -7.79
C SER A 30 1.61 -7.42 -6.82
N LEU A 31 2.14 -8.54 -7.33
CA LEU A 31 2.60 -9.65 -6.49
C LEU A 31 3.74 -9.25 -5.56
N VAL A 32 4.70 -8.48 -6.06
CA VAL A 32 5.85 -7.99 -5.27
C VAL A 32 5.35 -7.00 -4.20
N VAL A 33 4.41 -6.11 -4.57
CA VAL A 33 3.78 -5.19 -3.62
C VAL A 33 3.05 -5.95 -2.51
N VAL A 34 2.25 -6.95 -2.87
CA VAL A 34 1.53 -7.81 -1.91
C VAL A 34 2.50 -8.53 -0.96
N GLU A 35 3.61 -9.08 -1.47
CA GLU A 35 4.61 -9.75 -0.64
C GLU A 35 5.22 -8.82 0.41
N HIS A 36 5.61 -7.60 -0.01
CA HIS A 36 6.11 -6.60 0.93
C HIS A 36 5.05 -6.21 1.96
N MET A 37 3.79 -5.99 1.55
CA MET A 37 2.71 -5.65 2.48
C MET A 37 2.39 -6.77 3.46
N LYS A 38 2.40 -8.04 3.02
CA LYS A 38 2.27 -9.21 3.91
C LYS A 38 3.35 -9.21 4.99
N SER A 39 4.60 -8.89 4.60
CA SER A 39 5.71 -8.80 5.55
C SER A 39 5.53 -7.66 6.55
N MET A 40 5.05 -6.49 6.11
CA MET A 40 4.76 -5.33 6.97
C MET A 40 3.63 -5.64 7.96
N PHE A 41 2.51 -6.18 7.48
CA PHE A 41 1.36 -6.53 8.31
C PHE A 41 1.66 -7.65 9.30
N ALA A 42 2.52 -8.61 8.94
CA ALA A 42 2.96 -9.64 9.88
C ALA A 42 3.79 -9.08 11.06
N ARG A 43 4.40 -7.88 10.93
CA ARG A 43 5.14 -7.21 12.00
C ARG A 43 4.26 -6.35 12.92
N HIS A 44 3.19 -5.78 12.38
CA HIS A 44 2.41 -4.72 13.03
C HIS A 44 0.92 -5.07 13.26
N ASP A 45 0.51 -6.28 12.92
CA ASP A 45 -0.87 -6.75 12.76
C ASP A 45 -1.54 -6.37 11.44
N ILE A 46 -2.63 -7.09 11.14
CA ILE A 46 -3.44 -6.90 9.93
C ILE A 46 -4.36 -5.68 10.14
N PRO A 47 -4.29 -4.65 9.29
CA PRO A 47 -5.14 -3.48 9.41
C PRO A 47 -6.60 -3.82 9.07
N GLY A 48 -7.56 -3.12 9.68
CA GLY A 48 -8.98 -3.26 9.28
C GLY A 48 -9.28 -2.65 7.92
N VAL A 49 -8.58 -1.58 7.55
CA VAL A 49 -8.76 -0.86 6.28
C VAL A 49 -7.41 -0.46 5.69
N VAL A 50 -7.21 -0.76 4.41
CA VAL A 50 -6.07 -0.28 3.62
C VAL A 50 -6.57 0.73 2.60
N ARG A 51 -5.99 1.92 2.59
CA ARG A 51 -6.25 2.96 1.59
C ARG A 51 -5.07 3.09 0.65
N SER A 52 -5.33 3.13 -0.64
CA SER A 52 -4.30 3.34 -1.67
C SER A 52 -4.80 4.25 -2.78
N ASP A 53 -3.88 4.69 -3.64
CA ASP A 53 -4.25 5.22 -4.95
C ASP A 53 -4.87 4.13 -5.84
N ASN A 54 -5.44 4.54 -6.97
CA ASN A 54 -6.02 3.62 -7.97
C ASN A 54 -4.97 3.08 -8.95
N GLY A 55 -3.71 2.97 -8.51
CA GLY A 55 -2.62 2.41 -9.31
C GLY A 55 -2.88 0.95 -9.68
N PRO A 56 -2.38 0.50 -10.85
CA PRO A 56 -2.63 -0.85 -11.35
C PRO A 56 -2.14 -1.95 -10.40
N GLN A 57 -1.12 -1.67 -9.59
CA GLN A 57 -0.60 -2.58 -8.58
C GLN A 57 -1.58 -2.85 -7.43
N PHE A 58 -2.48 -1.91 -7.14
CA PHE A 58 -3.46 -2.00 -6.05
C PHE A 58 -4.85 -2.38 -6.55
N SER A 59 -5.17 -2.11 -7.81
CA SER A 59 -6.46 -2.48 -8.43
C SER A 59 -6.46 -3.88 -9.06
N SER A 60 -5.35 -4.63 -8.98
CA SER A 60 -5.24 -5.96 -9.57
C SER A 60 -6.03 -7.04 -8.81
N GLU A 61 -6.39 -8.11 -9.51
CA GLU A 61 -7.04 -9.29 -8.92
C GLU A 61 -6.22 -9.90 -7.77
N SER A 62 -4.89 -9.93 -7.92
CA SER A 62 -3.98 -10.41 -6.87
C SER A 62 -4.08 -9.61 -5.57
N PHE A 63 -4.28 -8.28 -5.67
CA PHE A 63 -4.44 -7.43 -4.50
C PHE A 63 -5.82 -7.59 -3.86
N GLN A 64 -6.87 -7.73 -4.69
CA GLN A 64 -8.23 -8.01 -4.21
C GLN A 64 -8.29 -9.36 -3.48
N LYS A 65 -7.64 -10.39 -4.02
CA LYS A 65 -7.51 -11.69 -3.37
C LYS A 65 -6.76 -11.59 -2.05
N PHE A 66 -5.66 -10.84 -2.01
CA PHE A 66 -4.93 -10.57 -0.78
C PHE A 66 -5.81 -9.91 0.30
N ALA A 67 -6.57 -8.87 -0.06
CA ALA A 67 -7.50 -8.20 0.85
C ALA A 67 -8.57 -9.16 1.41
N SER A 68 -9.15 -9.98 0.54
CA SER A 68 -10.13 -10.99 0.92
C SER A 68 -9.55 -12.06 1.85
N GLU A 69 -8.38 -12.62 1.50
CA GLU A 69 -7.72 -13.67 2.30
C GLU A 69 -7.29 -13.19 3.68
N TRP A 70 -6.87 -11.93 3.80
CA TRP A 70 -6.39 -11.34 5.04
C TRP A 70 -7.49 -10.60 5.81
N GLY A 71 -8.70 -10.48 5.23
CA GLY A 71 -9.87 -9.95 5.92
C GLY A 71 -9.85 -8.43 6.13
N PHE A 72 -9.14 -7.67 5.29
CA PHE A 72 -9.12 -6.21 5.36
C PHE A 72 -9.92 -5.57 4.23
N VAL A 73 -10.50 -4.40 4.50
CA VAL A 73 -11.21 -3.63 3.48
C VAL A 73 -10.20 -2.80 2.69
N HIS A 74 -10.12 -3.02 1.38
CA HIS A 74 -9.32 -2.18 0.50
C HIS A 74 -10.17 -1.06 -0.11
N THR A 75 -9.75 0.19 0.07
CA THR A 75 -10.40 1.36 -0.51
C THR A 75 -9.42 2.12 -1.40
N THR A 76 -9.78 2.35 -2.66
CA THR A 76 -8.97 3.16 -3.58
C THR A 76 -9.49 4.60 -3.66
N SER A 77 -8.58 5.56 -3.70
CA SER A 77 -8.93 6.96 -3.97
C SER A 77 -9.23 7.15 -5.46
N SER A 78 -10.29 7.89 -5.78
CA SER A 78 -10.60 8.27 -7.17
C SER A 78 -9.45 9.09 -7.77
N PRO A 79 -9.16 8.95 -9.08
CA PRO A 79 -8.17 9.78 -9.78
C PRO A 79 -8.39 11.29 -9.62
N ARG A 80 -9.62 11.72 -9.34
CA ARG A 80 -9.99 13.14 -9.15
C ARG A 80 -9.76 13.65 -7.71
N PHE A 81 -9.50 12.78 -6.74
CA PHE A 81 -9.30 13.14 -5.34
C PHE A 81 -8.08 12.43 -4.73
N PRO A 82 -6.86 12.69 -5.25
CA PRO A 82 -5.61 12.12 -4.69
C PRO A 82 -5.38 12.53 -3.23
N GLN A 83 -5.94 13.65 -2.77
CA GLN A 83 -5.86 14.12 -1.38
C GLN A 83 -6.35 13.11 -0.32
N SER A 84 -7.19 12.14 -0.68
CA SER A 84 -7.60 11.07 0.25
C SER A 84 -6.41 10.19 0.69
N ASN A 85 -5.33 10.18 -0.09
CA ASN A 85 -4.06 9.52 0.22
C ASN A 85 -3.05 10.47 0.88
N GLY A 86 -3.46 11.69 1.25
CA GLY A 86 -2.59 12.80 1.60
C GLY A 86 -1.66 12.55 2.79
N GLU A 87 -1.98 11.63 3.71
CA GLU A 87 -1.07 11.26 4.81
C GLU A 87 0.12 10.43 4.34
N ALA A 88 -0.08 9.56 3.34
CA ALA A 88 1.02 8.83 2.71
C ALA A 88 1.83 9.72 1.75
N GLU A 89 1.22 10.79 1.21
CA GLU A 89 1.91 11.77 0.35
C GLU A 89 2.63 12.88 1.14
N ARG A 90 2.26 13.10 2.41
CA ARG A 90 2.86 14.09 3.31
C ARG A 90 4.04 13.56 4.13
N ALA A 91 4.14 12.23 4.25
CA ALA A 91 5.22 11.52 4.93
C ALA A 91 6.48 11.47 4.04
#